data_AF-A0A1W1XWE2-F1
#
_entry.id   AF-A0A1W1XWE2-F1
#
_cell.length_a   1.000
_cell.length_b   1.000
_cell.length_c   1.000
_cell.angle_alpha   90.00
_cell.angle_beta   90.00
_cell.angle_gamma   90.00
#
_symmetry.space_group_name_H-M   'P 1'
#
loop_
_entity.id
_entity.type
_entity.pdbx_description
1 polymer ?
#
loop_
_entity_poly.entity_id
_entity_poly.type
_entity_poly.pdbx_seq_one_letter_code
_entity_poly.pdbx_strand_id
1 'polypeptide(L)'
;MSSATPHPPASRPLSPDLEVLKQFRIIFKSIRRHFDHIREYSGLSGAQLWALSCIKDNPCLRVSDLARAMTVHQSTASNLVEKLVSIGAISRQKSSEDQRVTTLVVSGLGERMLSDAPGPVQGILPNALARMEPDTLRALHANLEALLAVMDDLEAEAANIPLSDI
;
A
#
# COMPACT_ATOMS: atom_id res chain seq x y z
N MET A 1 -18.31 -53.36 30.02
CA MET A 1 -17.30 -52.71 29.16
C MET A 1 -17.92 -51.44 28.62
N SER A 2 -17.62 -50.29 29.22
CA SER A 2 -18.13 -48.99 28.76
C SER A 2 -16.92 -48.12 28.43
N SER A 3 -16.81 -47.80 27.15
CA SER A 3 -15.70 -47.09 26.54
C SER A 3 -15.81 -45.60 26.86
N ALA A 4 -14.84 -45.06 27.60
CA ALA A 4 -14.70 -43.62 27.75
C ALA A 4 -14.10 -43.04 26.46
N THR A 5 -14.89 -42.26 25.73
CA THR A 5 -14.40 -41.41 24.65
C THR A 5 -13.54 -40.28 25.23
N PRO A 6 -12.34 -39.99 24.70
CA PRO A 6 -11.57 -38.83 25.13
C PRO A 6 -12.27 -37.56 24.67
N HIS A 7 -12.57 -36.68 25.63
CA HIS A 7 -13.01 -35.32 25.34
C HIS A 7 -11.84 -34.57 24.67
N PRO A 8 -12.05 -33.85 23.54
CA PRO A 8 -10.99 -33.04 22.96
C PRO A 8 -10.54 -31.98 23.98
N PRO A 9 -9.23 -31.72 24.13
CA PRO A 9 -8.78 -30.70 25.06
C PRO A 9 -9.35 -29.34 24.64
N ALA A 10 -10.13 -28.72 25.53
CA ALA A 10 -10.59 -27.35 25.37
C ALA A 10 -9.39 -26.46 25.03
N SER A 11 -9.46 -25.77 23.90
CA SER A 11 -8.35 -24.96 23.38
C SER A 11 -7.95 -23.93 24.43
N ARG A 12 -6.78 -24.11 25.05
CA ARG A 12 -6.22 -23.17 26.02
C ARG A 12 -6.15 -21.79 25.36
N PRO A 13 -6.65 -20.71 26.00
CA PRO A 13 -6.50 -19.38 25.45
C PRO A 13 -5.02 -19.13 25.18
N LEU A 14 -4.71 -18.70 23.96
CA LEU A 14 -3.34 -18.39 23.60
C LEU A 14 -2.84 -17.25 24.49
N SER A 15 -1.55 -17.26 24.78
CA SER A 15 -0.93 -16.14 25.46
C SER A 15 -1.14 -14.84 24.64
N PRO A 16 -1.27 -13.68 25.29
CA PRO A 16 -1.58 -12.41 24.60
C PRO A 16 -0.61 -12.09 23.45
N ASP A 17 0.67 -12.43 23.58
CA ASP A 17 1.69 -12.29 22.54
C ASP A 17 1.38 -13.10 21.28
N LEU A 18 0.94 -14.36 21.43
CA LEU A 18 0.57 -15.20 20.30
C LEU A 18 -0.68 -14.72 19.58
N GLU A 19 -1.61 -14.09 20.31
CA GLU A 19 -2.82 -13.51 19.71
C GLU A 19 -2.49 -12.24 18.92
N VAL A 20 -1.63 -11.37 19.44
CA VAL A 20 -1.11 -10.21 18.70
C VAL A 20 -0.34 -10.67 17.45
N LEU A 21 0.49 -11.71 17.56
CA LEU A 21 1.19 -12.28 16.39
C LEU A 21 0.21 -12.83 15.33
N LYS A 22 -0.93 -13.41 15.71
CA LYS A 22 -1.96 -13.81 14.74
C LYS A 22 -2.58 -12.61 14.04
N GLN A 23 -2.85 -11.52 14.76
CA GLN A 23 -3.38 -10.29 14.18
C GLN A 23 -2.41 -9.74 13.13
N PHE A 24 -1.10 -9.67 13.42
CA PHE A 24 -0.09 -9.30 12.44
C PHE A 24 -0.10 -10.22 11.21
N ARG A 25 -0.16 -11.55 11.39
CA ARG A 25 -0.23 -12.49 10.26
C ARG A 25 -1.46 -12.26 9.39
N ILE A 26 -2.61 -11.97 9.99
CA ILE A 26 -3.85 -11.67 9.26
C ILE A 26 -3.67 -10.37 8.45
N ILE A 27 -3.13 -9.32 9.08
CA ILE A 27 -2.88 -8.02 8.44
C ILE A 27 -1.94 -8.20 7.25
N PHE A 28 -0.74 -8.76 7.44
CA PHE A 28 0.25 -8.92 6.37
C PHE A 28 -0.25 -9.83 5.24
N LYS A 29 -0.92 -10.95 5.55
CA LYS A 29 -1.50 -11.81 4.50
C LYS A 29 -2.58 -11.10 3.70
N SER A 30 -3.41 -10.28 4.36
CA SER A 30 -4.46 -9.53 3.68
C SER A 30 -3.87 -8.45 2.77
N ILE A 31 -2.83 -7.75 3.23
CA ILE A 31 -2.11 -6.75 2.42
C ILE A 31 -1.51 -7.40 1.18
N ARG A 32 -0.76 -8.50 1.36
CA ARG A 32 -0.14 -9.23 0.25
C ARG A 32 -1.18 -9.72 -0.76
N ARG A 33 -2.25 -10.35 -0.28
CA ARG A 33 -3.35 -10.84 -1.14
C ARG A 33 -3.99 -9.71 -1.95
N HIS A 34 -4.17 -8.54 -1.35
CA HIS A 34 -4.72 -7.38 -2.04
C HIS A 34 -3.83 -6.93 -3.20
N PHE A 35 -2.52 -6.83 -2.98
CA PHE A 35 -1.59 -6.44 -4.04
C PHE A 35 -1.37 -7.53 -5.10
N ASP A 36 -1.47 -8.81 -4.73
CA ASP A 36 -1.47 -9.91 -5.68
C ASP A 36 -2.70 -9.83 -6.60
N HIS A 37 -3.89 -9.58 -6.05
CA HIS A 37 -5.10 -9.34 -6.85
C HIS A 37 -4.95 -8.08 -7.73
N ILE A 38 -4.45 -6.96 -7.20
CA ILE A 38 -4.21 -5.76 -8.03
C ILE A 38 -3.35 -6.11 -9.25
N ARG A 39 -2.25 -6.85 -9.04
CA ARG A 39 -1.34 -7.24 -10.11
C ARG A 39 -2.00 -8.16 -11.12
N GLU A 40 -2.79 -9.12 -10.66
CA GLU A 40 -3.49 -10.07 -11.51
C GLU A 40 -4.49 -9.39 -12.45
N TYR A 41 -5.28 -8.43 -11.95
CA TYR A 41 -6.36 -7.80 -12.73
C TYR A 41 -5.92 -6.57 -13.52
N SER A 42 -5.01 -5.75 -12.98
CA SER A 42 -4.58 -4.51 -13.63
C SER A 42 -3.26 -4.64 -14.42
N GLY A 43 -2.48 -5.70 -14.19
CA GLY A 43 -1.11 -5.82 -14.69
C GLY A 43 -0.10 -4.87 -14.03
N LEU A 44 -0.51 -4.09 -13.02
CA LEU A 44 0.32 -3.11 -12.31
C LEU A 44 0.68 -3.60 -10.90
N SER A 45 1.85 -3.22 -10.38
CA SER A 45 2.09 -3.31 -8.93
C SER A 45 1.21 -2.31 -8.17
N GLY A 46 1.04 -2.51 -6.87
CA GLY A 46 0.30 -1.56 -6.02
C GLY A 46 0.85 -0.14 -6.09
N ALA A 47 2.17 0.04 -6.05
CA ALA A 47 2.81 1.35 -6.18
C ALA A 47 2.59 1.98 -7.56
N GLN A 48 2.61 1.19 -8.63
CA GLN A 48 2.30 1.67 -9.98
C GLN A 48 0.85 2.10 -10.11
N LEU A 49 -0.08 1.31 -9.57
CA LEU A 49 -1.51 1.64 -9.55
C LEU A 49 -1.78 2.90 -8.72
N TRP A 50 -1.12 3.04 -7.57
CA TRP A 50 -1.22 4.23 -6.72
C TRP A 50 -0.68 5.47 -7.42
N ALA A 51 0.52 5.39 -8.01
CA ALA A 51 1.08 6.48 -8.80
C ALA A 51 0.13 6.89 -9.94
N LEU A 52 -0.44 5.92 -10.65
CA LEU A 52 -1.40 6.14 -11.73
C LEU A 52 -2.67 6.85 -11.25
N SER A 53 -3.20 6.49 -10.08
CA SER A 53 -4.34 7.18 -9.45
C SER A 53 -3.99 8.62 -9.08
N CYS A 54 -2.84 8.86 -8.46
CA CYS A 54 -2.41 10.21 -8.11
C CYS A 54 -2.29 11.13 -9.33
N ILE A 55 -1.77 10.61 -10.45
CA ILE A 55 -1.68 11.35 -11.72
C ILE A 55 -3.06 11.59 -12.33
N LYS A 56 -3.99 10.63 -12.22
CA LYS A 56 -5.38 10.81 -12.68
C LYS A 56 -6.10 11.90 -11.90
N ASP A 57 -5.98 11.88 -10.58
CA ASP A 57 -6.70 12.79 -9.68
C ASP A 57 -6.14 14.22 -9.75
N ASN A 58 -4.90 14.37 -10.24
CA ASN A 58 -4.21 15.65 -10.35
C ASN A 58 -3.64 15.83 -11.76
N PRO A 59 -4.43 16.36 -12.71
CA PRO A 59 -3.94 16.66 -14.05
C PRO A 59 -2.72 17.58 -14.00
N CYS A 60 -1.76 17.36 -14.90
CA CYS A 60 -0.54 18.15 -15.01
C CYS A 60 0.47 18.01 -13.83
N LEU A 61 0.39 16.92 -13.06
CA LEU A 61 1.30 16.64 -11.94
C LEU A 61 2.77 16.53 -12.42
N ARG A 62 3.73 17.11 -11.68
CA ARG A 62 5.17 16.87 -11.90
C ARG A 62 5.61 15.65 -11.11
N VAL A 63 6.75 15.06 -11.49
CA VAL A 63 7.35 13.94 -10.76
C VAL A 63 7.66 14.29 -9.29
N SER A 64 8.09 15.53 -9.03
CA SER A 64 8.33 16.03 -7.66
C SER A 64 7.05 16.10 -6.83
N ASP A 65 5.93 16.46 -7.46
CA ASP A 65 4.64 16.55 -6.78
C ASP A 65 4.09 15.14 -6.50
N LEU A 66 4.31 14.20 -7.43
CA LEU A 66 4.00 12.78 -7.21
C LEU A 66 4.77 12.20 -6.04
N ALA A 67 6.08 12.45 -5.95
CA ALA A 67 6.91 12.00 -4.84
C ALA A 67 6.35 12.48 -3.48
N ARG A 68 5.95 13.75 -3.41
CA ARG A 68 5.32 14.33 -2.22
C ARG A 68 3.96 13.71 -1.92
N ALA A 69 3.11 13.54 -2.93
CA ALA A 69 1.77 12.94 -2.76
C ALA A 69 1.86 11.49 -2.26
N MET A 70 2.86 10.75 -2.71
CA MET A 70 3.09 9.36 -2.32
C MET A 70 3.95 9.21 -1.06
N THR A 71 4.49 10.31 -0.50
CA THR A 71 5.47 10.27 0.61
C THR A 71 6.64 9.31 0.32
N VAL A 72 7.16 9.36 -0.90
CA VAL A 72 8.31 8.54 -1.35
C VAL A 72 9.45 9.42 -1.83
N HIS A 73 10.65 8.85 -1.91
CA HIS A 73 11.80 9.55 -2.49
C HIS A 73 11.61 9.87 -3.97
N GLN A 74 12.22 10.95 -4.46
CA GLN A 74 12.11 11.40 -5.86
C GLN A 74 12.58 10.35 -6.87
N SER A 75 13.63 9.58 -6.54
CA SER A 75 14.11 8.48 -7.39
C SER A 75 13.07 7.37 -7.52
N THR A 76 12.41 6.99 -6.43
CA THR A 76 11.31 5.99 -6.42
C THR A 76 10.16 6.44 -7.30
N ALA A 77 9.69 7.68 -7.13
CA ALA A 77 8.65 8.26 -7.97
C ALA A 77 9.07 8.29 -9.46
N SER A 78 10.32 8.65 -9.76
CA SER A 78 10.82 8.70 -11.13
C SER A 78 10.82 7.33 -11.80
N ASN A 79 11.25 6.29 -11.07
CA ASN A 79 11.24 4.91 -11.54
C ASN A 79 9.81 4.40 -11.79
N LEU A 80 8.84 4.76 -10.93
CA LEU A 80 7.43 4.42 -11.14
C LEU A 80 6.89 5.09 -12.41
N VAL A 81 7.18 6.38 -12.60
CA VAL A 81 6.79 7.12 -13.81
C VAL A 81 7.39 6.50 -15.06
N GLU A 82 8.67 6.13 -15.04
CA GLU A 82 9.33 5.50 -16.19
C GLU A 82 8.67 4.16 -16.56
N LYS A 83 8.36 3.33 -15.56
CA LYS A 83 7.62 2.07 -15.79
C LYS A 83 6.21 2.30 -16.32
N LEU A 84 5.50 3.33 -15.85
CA LEU A 84 4.15 3.65 -16.35
C LEU A 84 4.17 4.22 -17.77
N VAL A 85 5.22 4.97 -18.14
CA VAL A 85 5.43 5.45 -19.52
C VAL A 85 5.76 4.29 -20.44
N SER A 86 6.63 3.36 -20.03
CA SER A 86 7.08 2.25 -20.89
C SER A 86 5.95 1.31 -21.29
N ILE A 87 4.94 1.14 -20.43
CA ILE A 87 3.73 0.36 -20.73
C ILE A 87 2.60 1.19 -21.38
N GLY A 88 2.83 2.49 -21.62
CA GLY A 88 1.85 3.39 -22.24
C GLY A 88 0.68 3.80 -21.36
N ALA A 89 0.74 3.60 -20.04
CA ALA A 89 -0.32 3.97 -19.10
C ALA A 89 -0.38 5.49 -18.86
N ILE A 90 0.75 6.18 -19.00
CA ILE A 90 0.84 7.64 -18.91
C ILE A 90 1.72 8.20 -20.04
N SER A 91 1.62 9.50 -20.27
CA SER A 91 2.49 10.27 -21.16
C SER A 91 3.09 11.47 -20.43
N ARG A 92 4.28 11.88 -20.86
CA ARG A 92 4.92 13.12 -20.43
C ARG A 92 4.56 14.22 -21.43
N GLN A 93 4.06 15.35 -20.93
CA GLN A 93 3.72 16.50 -21.76
C GLN A 93 4.48 17.73 -21.25
N LYS A 94 4.83 18.65 -22.15
CA LYS A 94 5.32 19.96 -21.74
C LYS A 94 4.13 20.77 -21.25
N SER A 95 4.28 21.46 -20.12
CA SER A 95 3.24 22.36 -19.63
C SER A 95 2.97 23.45 -20.67
N SER A 96 1.70 23.78 -20.86
CA SER A 96 1.25 24.89 -21.69
C SER A 96 1.66 26.25 -21.11
N GLU A 97 1.81 26.35 -19.79
CA GLU A 97 2.20 27.58 -19.09
C GLU A 97 3.73 27.78 -19.07
N ASP A 98 4.50 26.70 -19.00
CA ASP A 98 5.97 26.74 -19.04
C ASP A 98 6.53 25.49 -19.74
N GLN A 99 7.05 25.67 -20.96
CA GLN A 99 7.59 24.57 -21.76
C GLN A 99 8.84 23.90 -21.16
N ARG A 100 9.44 24.50 -20.11
CA ARG A 100 10.53 23.88 -19.34
C ARG A 100 10.02 22.86 -18.32
N VAL A 101 8.73 22.89 -18.02
CA VAL A 101 8.09 22.00 -17.06
C VAL A 101 7.50 20.81 -17.80
N THR A 102 7.89 19.60 -17.38
CA THR A 102 7.27 18.36 -17.84
C THR A 102 6.24 17.89 -16.83
N THR A 103 5.03 17.64 -17.30
CA THR A 103 3.89 17.17 -16.52
C THR A 103 3.47 15.77 -16.98
N LEU A 104 2.70 15.09 -16.13
CA LEU A 104 2.24 13.73 -16.34
C LEU A 104 0.74 13.73 -16.68
N VAL A 105 0.36 12.93 -17.67
CA VAL A 105 -1.03 12.78 -18.11
C VAL A 105 -1.35 11.30 -18.28
N VAL A 106 -2.47 10.85 -17.71
CA VAL A 106 -2.95 9.46 -17.86
C VAL A 106 -3.45 9.23 -19.28
N SER A 107 -3.13 8.08 -19.87
CA SER A 107 -3.63 7.67 -21.18
C SER A 107 -4.96 6.90 -21.05
N GLY A 108 -5.67 6.71 -22.16
CA GLY A 108 -6.85 5.84 -22.17
C GLY A 108 -6.54 4.37 -21.80
N LEU A 109 -5.29 3.92 -21.93
CA LEU A 109 -4.87 2.63 -21.39
C LEU A 109 -4.77 2.68 -19.86
N GLY A 110 -4.14 3.71 -19.31
CA GLY A 110 -4.02 3.89 -17.87
C GLY A 110 -5.38 4.01 -17.17
N GLU A 111 -6.35 4.68 -17.80
CA GLU A 111 -7.72 4.75 -17.27
C GLU A 111 -8.39 3.37 -17.18
N ARG A 112 -8.22 2.52 -18.21
CA ARG A 112 -8.74 1.14 -18.19
C ARG A 112 -8.08 0.32 -17.07
N MET A 113 -6.76 0.39 -16.95
CA MET A 113 -6.01 -0.32 -15.89
C MET A 113 -6.46 0.09 -14.48
N LEU A 114 -6.80 1.36 -14.27
CA LEU A 114 -7.39 1.83 -13.01
C LEU A 114 -8.81 1.29 -12.78
N SER A 115 -9.61 1.20 -13.84
CA SER A 115 -10.98 0.66 -13.75
C SER A 115 -11.02 -0.84 -13.47
N ASP A 116 -10.02 -1.58 -13.95
CA ASP A 116 -9.93 -3.03 -13.80
C ASP A 116 -9.34 -3.44 -12.43
N ALA A 117 -8.76 -2.49 -11.69
CA ALA A 117 -8.12 -2.78 -10.41
C ALA A 117 -9.13 -2.99 -9.25
N PRO A 118 -9.02 -4.10 -8.50
CA PRO A 118 -9.91 -4.39 -7.38
C PRO A 118 -9.58 -3.57 -6.12
N GLY A 119 -10.63 -3.14 -5.41
CA GLY A 119 -10.53 -2.54 -4.07
C GLY A 119 -9.72 -1.23 -4.01
N PRO A 120 -9.41 -0.70 -2.82
CA PRO A 120 -8.76 0.60 -2.69
C PRO A 120 -7.37 0.57 -3.34
N VAL A 121 -7.14 1.49 -4.28
CA VAL A 121 -5.88 1.62 -5.03
C VAL A 121 -4.67 1.81 -4.11
N GLN A 122 -4.83 2.61 -3.05
CA GLN A 122 -3.80 2.85 -2.02
C GLN A 122 -3.54 1.65 -1.10
N GLY A 123 -4.32 0.58 -1.20
CA GLY A 123 -4.24 -0.60 -0.33
C GLY A 123 -5.28 -0.63 0.78
N ILE A 124 -5.54 -1.84 1.28
CA ILE A 124 -6.55 -2.08 2.33
C ILE A 124 -6.14 -1.56 3.71
N LEU A 125 -4.85 -1.54 4.03
CA LEU A 125 -4.37 -1.09 5.35
C LEU A 125 -4.48 0.44 5.49
N PRO A 126 -3.98 1.27 4.56
CA PRO A 126 -4.20 2.72 4.63
C PRO A 126 -5.69 3.09 4.64
N ASN A 127 -6.51 2.38 3.86
CA ASN A 127 -7.97 2.56 3.90
C ASN A 127 -8.58 2.21 5.26
N ALA A 128 -8.16 1.11 5.87
CA ALA A 128 -8.65 0.72 7.19
C ALA A 128 -8.24 1.73 8.28
N LEU A 129 -6.97 2.16 8.29
CA LEU A 129 -6.45 3.15 9.24
C LEU A 129 -7.19 4.49 9.12
N ALA A 130 -7.45 4.97 7.89
CA ALA A 130 -8.19 6.22 7.65
C ALA A 130 -9.65 6.17 8.13
N ARG A 131 -10.22 4.97 8.33
CA ARG A 131 -11.58 4.76 8.82
C ARG A 131 -11.67 4.53 10.32
N MET A 132 -10.54 4.44 11.01
CA MET A 132 -10.50 4.30 12.47
C MET A 132 -10.93 5.60 13.15
N GLU A 133 -11.55 5.47 14.31
CA GLU A 133 -11.83 6.63 15.16
C GLU A 133 -10.49 7.25 15.65
N PRO A 134 -10.36 8.59 15.68
CA PRO A 134 -9.11 9.28 15.99
C PRO A 134 -8.41 8.87 17.30
N ASP A 135 -9.12 8.69 18.41
CA ASP A 135 -8.54 8.22 19.68
C ASP A 135 -8.01 6.78 19.56
N THR A 136 -8.75 5.93 18.87
CA THR A 136 -8.34 4.55 18.61
C THR A 136 -7.07 4.49 17.76
N LEU A 137 -6.98 5.33 16.72
CA LEU A 137 -5.79 5.42 15.88
C LEU A 137 -4.57 5.94 16.66
N ARG A 138 -4.76 6.94 17.54
CA ARG A 138 -3.70 7.44 18.44
C ARG A 138 -3.19 6.36 19.39
N ALA A 139 -4.10 5.59 19.99
CA ALA A 139 -3.75 4.48 20.87
C ALA A 139 -2.99 3.38 20.12
N LEU A 140 -3.43 3.04 18.90
CA LEU A 140 -2.71 2.08 18.04
C LEU A 140 -1.28 2.58 17.73
N HIS A 141 -1.13 3.86 17.36
CA HIS A 141 0.16 4.46 17.08
C HIS A 141 1.11 4.35 18.28
N ALA A 142 0.68 4.75 19.48
CA ALA A 142 1.49 4.66 20.70
C ALA A 142 1.90 3.21 21.03
N ASN A 143 1.01 2.24 20.81
CA ASN A 143 1.33 0.82 21.03
C ASN A 143 2.33 0.29 20.00
N LEU A 144 2.26 0.75 18.74
CA LEU A 144 3.25 0.40 17.72
C LEU A 144 4.62 1.02 18.02
N GLU A 145 4.65 2.27 18.51
CA GLU A 145 5.91 2.90 18.96
C GLU A 145 6.55 2.11 20.12
N ALA A 146 5.76 1.70 21.11
CA ALA A 146 6.24 0.88 22.22
C ALA A 146 6.80 -0.47 21.74
N LEU A 147 6.17 -1.09 20.72
CA LEU A 147 6.67 -2.31 20.10
C LEU A 147 7.98 -2.08 19.34
N LEU A 148 8.06 -1.02 18.53
CA LEU A 148 9.27 -0.68 17.78
C LEU A 148 10.45 -0.39 18.72
N ALA A 149 10.22 0.24 19.87
CA ALA A 149 11.26 0.55 20.85
C ALA A 149 11.95 -0.69 21.46
N VAL A 150 11.32 -1.87 21.39
CA VAL A 150 11.88 -3.13 21.91
C VAL A 150 12.34 -4.09 20.79
N MET A 151 12.21 -3.70 19.53
CA MET A 151 12.69 -4.48 18.38
C MET A 151 14.13 -4.12 18.05
N ASP A 152 14.96 -5.14 17.83
CA ASP A 152 16.31 -4.98 17.30
C ASP A 152 16.30 -4.91 15.76
N ASP A 153 17.38 -4.38 15.15
CA ASP A 153 17.63 -4.37 13.70
C ASP A 153 16.53 -3.71 12.82
N LEU A 154 15.99 -2.57 13.26
CA LEU A 154 15.00 -1.82 12.49
C LEU A 154 15.58 -1.21 11.19
N GLU A 155 14.96 -1.51 10.06
CA GLU A 155 15.24 -0.87 8.77
C GLU A 155 14.50 0.48 8.66
N ALA A 156 15.09 1.55 9.19
CA ALA A 156 14.48 2.89 9.16
C ALA A 156 14.11 3.39 7.75
N GLU A 157 14.82 2.92 6.72
CA GLU A 157 14.55 3.26 5.32
C GLU A 157 13.19 2.74 4.82
N ALA A 158 12.65 1.68 5.46
CA ALA A 158 11.36 1.10 5.10
C ALA A 158 10.17 2.05 5.34
N ALA A 159 10.32 3.07 6.18
CA ALA A 159 9.26 4.03 6.51
C ALA A 159 8.70 4.80 5.30
N ASN A 160 9.49 4.92 4.22
CA ASN A 160 9.11 5.64 3.00
C ASN A 160 8.93 4.72 1.79
N ILE A 161 8.86 3.40 2.02
CA ILE A 161 8.62 2.40 0.96
C ILE A 161 7.11 2.13 0.91
N PRO A 162 6.46 2.19 -0.27
CA PRO A 162 5.07 1.81 -0.40
C PRO A 162 4.83 0.38 0.11
N LEU A 163 3.73 0.15 0.83
CA LEU A 163 3.36 -1.18 1.36
C LEU A 163 3.25 -2.28 0.29
N SER A 164 3.12 -1.92 -1.00
CA SER A 164 3.10 -2.88 -2.10
C SER A 164 4.48 -3.42 -2.50
N ASP A 165 5.53 -2.74 -2.04
CA ASP A 165 6.92 -2.95 -2.45
C ASP A 165 7.78 -3.48 -1.28
N ILE A 166 7.17 -3.74 -0.12
CA ILE A 166 7.71 -4.46 1.06
C ILE A 166 7.33 -5.93 0.96
#